data_AF-A0A848V5I6-F1
#
_entry.id   AF-A0A848V5I6-F1
#
_cell.length_a   1.000
_cell.length_b   1.000
_cell.length_c   1.000
_cell.angle_alpha   90.00
_cell.angle_beta   90.00
_cell.angle_gamma   90.00
#
_symmetry.space_group_name_H-M   'P 1'
#
loop_
_entity.id
_entity.type
_entity.pdbx_description
1 polymer ?
#
loop_
_entity_poly.entity_id
_entity_poly.type
_entity_poly.pdbx_seq_one_letter_code
_entity_poly.pdbx_strand_id
1 'polypeptide(L)'
;MSFKRLAIIAASLLAAASSAQADDGTIFEGIADIPRISTTGPVDGCSTVTKGLINNGGFLLFTCEKLLPYHPISAHAASFANYQSVLRQNGWTRKGGDKKNAKYVRTDSTGCETQLEMTLWTDRSMNEFPARPASDRNAHRQIVFKAKFFGVACDHYYPLAQAMASR
;
A
#
# COMPACT_ATOMS: atom_id res chain seq x y z
N MET A 1 -37.93 22.99 49.94
CA MET A 1 -37.87 23.31 48.50
C MET A 1 -36.67 22.57 47.92
N SER A 2 -36.94 21.57 47.08
CA SER A 2 -36.00 20.50 46.70
C SER A 2 -35.25 20.84 45.42
N PHE A 3 -33.93 20.68 45.44
CA PHE A 3 -33.03 20.87 44.30
C PHE A 3 -33.11 19.68 43.34
N LYS A 4 -33.39 19.91 42.05
CA LYS A 4 -32.93 19.02 40.97
C LYS A 4 -32.50 19.84 39.75
N ARG A 5 -31.18 20.02 39.61
CA ARG A 5 -30.53 20.42 38.36
C ARG A 5 -30.44 19.18 37.47
N LEU A 6 -31.11 19.18 36.33
CA LEU A 6 -30.80 18.23 35.24
C LEU A 6 -29.69 18.85 34.38
N ALA A 7 -28.48 18.32 34.52
CA ALA A 7 -27.43 18.52 33.54
C ALA A 7 -27.55 17.38 32.51
N ILE A 8 -27.96 17.72 31.28
CA ILE A 8 -27.90 16.80 30.15
C ILE A 8 -26.48 16.87 29.60
N ILE A 9 -25.73 15.80 29.79
CA ILE A 9 -24.37 15.62 29.28
C ILE A 9 -24.47 15.39 27.77
N ALA A 10 -23.91 16.33 27.00
CA ALA A 10 -23.64 16.12 25.57
C ALA A 10 -22.55 15.05 25.45
N ALA A 11 -22.92 13.85 25.00
CA ALA A 11 -21.97 12.81 24.63
C ALA A 11 -21.35 13.15 23.28
N SER A 12 -20.17 13.76 23.30
CA SER A 12 -19.33 13.94 22.11
C SER A 12 -18.85 12.58 21.61
N LEU A 13 -19.47 12.08 20.54
CA LEU A 13 -18.92 11.00 19.71
C LEU A 13 -17.68 11.53 18.98
N LEU A 14 -16.51 11.48 19.64
CA LEU A 14 -15.25 11.48 18.92
C LEU A 14 -15.08 10.10 18.28
N ALA A 15 -15.47 9.99 17.02
CA ALA A 15 -14.93 8.95 16.16
C ALA A 15 -13.41 9.10 16.17
N ALA A 16 -12.70 8.07 16.60
CA ALA A 16 -11.24 8.01 16.54
C ALA A 16 -10.82 8.04 15.06
N ALA A 17 -10.56 9.22 14.53
CA ALA A 17 -9.77 9.38 13.35
C ALA A 17 -8.35 8.96 13.72
N SER A 18 -7.99 7.71 13.44
CA SER A 18 -6.58 7.30 13.42
C SER A 18 -5.83 8.35 12.61
N SER A 19 -4.91 9.06 13.26
CA SER A 19 -4.08 10.07 12.60
C SER A 19 -3.36 9.38 11.46
N ALA A 20 -3.76 9.71 10.23
CA ALA A 20 -3.14 9.23 9.01
C ALA A 20 -1.73 9.86 8.94
N GLN A 21 -0.80 9.32 9.71
CA GLN A 21 0.57 9.81 9.78
C GLN A 21 1.34 9.21 8.60
N ALA A 22 2.22 10.01 7.99
CA ALA A 22 3.28 9.47 7.15
C ALA A 22 4.13 8.49 7.97
N ASP A 23 4.44 7.33 7.39
CA ASP A 23 5.33 6.31 7.95
C ASP A 23 6.57 6.22 7.06
N ASP A 24 7.76 6.30 7.66
CA ASP A 24 9.06 6.23 6.96
C ASP A 24 9.54 4.78 6.78
N GLY A 25 8.67 3.79 7.02
CA GLY A 25 8.94 2.38 6.82
C GLY A 25 9.05 1.93 5.35
N THR A 26 8.95 0.62 5.15
CA THR A 26 9.26 -0.02 3.88
C THR A 26 8.14 -0.97 3.44
N ILE A 27 7.73 -0.88 2.17
CA ILE A 27 6.75 -1.80 1.58
C ILE A 27 7.47 -3.10 1.18
N PHE A 28 6.94 -4.23 1.65
CA PHE A 28 7.54 -5.56 1.50
C PHE A 28 9.00 -5.61 1.99
N GLU A 29 9.23 -5.13 3.21
CA GLU A 29 10.53 -5.11 3.89
C GLU A 29 11.26 -6.46 3.82
N GLY A 30 12.52 -6.44 3.37
CA GLY A 30 13.37 -7.61 3.18
C GLY A 30 13.12 -8.38 1.88
N ILE A 31 12.16 -7.98 1.03
CA ILE A 31 11.91 -8.56 -0.31
C ILE A 31 12.06 -7.48 -1.39
N ALA A 32 11.13 -6.53 -1.42
CA ALA A 32 11.15 -5.47 -2.43
C ALA A 32 11.82 -4.19 -1.91
N ASP A 33 11.85 -4.00 -0.60
CA ASP A 33 12.43 -2.84 0.08
C ASP A 33 12.09 -1.50 -0.58
N ILE A 34 10.80 -1.25 -0.76
CA ILE A 34 10.33 0.00 -1.38
C ILE A 34 10.13 1.04 -0.27
N PRO A 35 10.92 2.12 -0.20
CA PRO A 35 10.73 3.14 0.81
C PRO A 35 9.36 3.79 0.67
N ARG A 36 8.65 3.96 1.79
CA ARG A 36 7.43 4.76 1.84
C ARG A 36 7.76 6.24 1.59
N ILE A 37 6.80 6.97 1.06
CA ILE A 37 6.92 8.42 0.84
C ILE A 37 5.93 9.17 1.73
N SER A 38 6.29 10.39 2.12
CA SER A 38 5.53 11.18 3.10
C SER A 38 4.13 11.61 2.68
N THR A 39 3.78 11.47 1.40
CA THR A 39 2.44 11.84 0.90
C THR A 39 1.42 10.72 0.98
N THR A 40 1.87 9.47 1.21
CA THR A 40 1.00 8.31 1.33
C THR A 40 1.20 7.62 2.68
N GLY A 41 0.29 6.71 3.02
CA GLY A 41 0.51 5.80 4.13
C GLY A 41 -0.28 4.50 4.01
N PRO A 42 0.05 3.50 4.85
CA PRO A 42 -0.65 2.24 4.96
C PRO A 42 -1.96 2.37 5.76
N VAL A 43 -2.82 3.29 5.35
CA VAL A 43 -4.06 3.62 6.07
C VAL A 43 -5.27 2.91 5.46
N ASP A 44 -6.34 2.79 6.25
CA ASP A 44 -7.51 1.99 5.91
C ASP A 44 -7.12 0.53 5.60
N GLY A 45 -7.55 -0.04 4.47
CA GLY A 45 -7.20 -1.39 4.05
C GLY A 45 -5.73 -1.57 3.63
N CYS A 46 -4.99 -0.49 3.45
CA CYS A 46 -3.62 -0.55 2.92
C CYS A 46 -2.58 -1.04 3.93
N SER A 47 -2.91 -1.18 5.21
CA SER A 47 -2.03 -1.82 6.20
C SER A 47 -1.86 -3.32 5.97
N THR A 48 -2.82 -3.96 5.31
CA THR A 48 -2.83 -5.41 5.09
C THR A 48 -2.00 -5.77 3.86
N VAL A 49 -1.11 -6.76 4.04
CA VAL A 49 -0.42 -7.42 2.93
C VAL A 49 -1.14 -8.73 2.63
N THR A 50 -1.53 -8.91 1.38
CA THR A 50 -2.14 -10.16 0.93
C THR A 50 -1.14 -10.97 0.12
N LYS A 51 -1.25 -12.30 0.22
CA LYS A 51 -0.41 -13.27 -0.47
C LYS A 51 -1.23 -14.16 -1.37
N GLY A 52 -0.77 -14.34 -2.60
CA GLY A 52 -1.19 -15.38 -3.52
C GLY A 52 -0.02 -16.29 -3.89
N LEU A 53 -0.35 -17.46 -4.43
CA LEU A 53 0.62 -18.35 -5.06
C LEU A 53 0.60 -18.10 -6.57
N ILE A 54 1.77 -18.22 -7.21
CA ILE A 54 1.85 -18.21 -8.67
C ILE A 54 2.05 -19.63 -9.17
N ASN A 55 1.48 -19.95 -10.34
CA ASN A 55 1.44 -21.30 -10.90
C ASN A 55 2.82 -21.97 -11.05
N ASN A 56 3.90 -21.18 -11.09
CA ASN A 56 5.27 -21.65 -11.20
C ASN A 56 5.97 -21.89 -9.84
N GLY A 57 5.22 -21.96 -8.73
CA GLY A 57 5.77 -22.34 -7.42
C GLY A 57 6.45 -21.21 -6.63
N GLY A 58 6.04 -19.96 -6.84
CA GLY A 58 6.51 -18.81 -6.06
C GLY A 58 5.37 -18.02 -5.42
N PHE A 59 5.65 -16.77 -5.07
CA PHE A 59 4.70 -15.89 -4.39
C PHE A 59 4.32 -14.66 -5.21
N LEU A 60 3.09 -14.21 -4.99
CA LEU A 60 2.59 -12.88 -5.30
C LEU A 60 2.24 -12.21 -3.98
N LEU A 61 2.94 -11.15 -3.63
CA LEU A 61 2.56 -10.26 -2.54
C LEU A 61 1.88 -9.03 -3.11
N PHE A 62 0.81 -8.56 -2.48
CA PHE A 62 0.18 -7.32 -2.88
C PHE A 62 -0.36 -6.54 -1.69
N THR A 63 -0.22 -5.23 -1.76
CA THR A 63 -0.69 -4.27 -0.77
C THR A 63 -0.92 -2.92 -1.45
N CYS A 64 -1.28 -1.90 -0.69
CA CYS A 64 -1.42 -0.55 -1.21
C CYS A 64 -0.81 0.48 -0.28
N GLU A 65 -0.70 1.70 -0.81
CA GLU A 65 -0.50 2.93 -0.06
C GLU A 65 -1.62 3.87 -0.47
N LYS A 66 -2.19 4.61 0.49
CA LYS A 66 -3.27 5.56 0.21
C LYS A 66 -2.75 6.98 0.36
N LEU A 67 -3.11 7.86 -0.58
CA LEU A 67 -2.85 9.29 -0.44
C LEU A 67 -3.51 9.79 0.84
N LEU A 68 -2.71 10.41 1.71
CA LEU A 68 -3.19 10.84 3.03
C LEU A 68 -4.32 11.88 2.87
N PRO A 69 -5.35 11.85 3.74
CA PRO A 69 -6.60 12.57 3.53
C PRO A 69 -6.44 14.10 3.46
N TYR A 70 -5.39 14.64 4.09
CA TYR A 70 -5.07 16.07 4.07
C TYR A 70 -4.36 16.53 2.79
N HIS A 71 -3.91 15.62 1.93
CA HIS A 71 -3.39 15.98 0.61
C HIS A 71 -4.54 16.09 -0.41
N PRO A 72 -4.48 17.08 -1.33
CA PRO A 72 -5.49 17.19 -2.39
C PRO A 72 -5.41 16.00 -3.34
N ILE A 73 -6.56 15.54 -3.86
CA ILE A 73 -6.63 14.39 -4.78
C ILE A 73 -5.73 14.55 -6.03
N SER A 74 -5.47 15.78 -6.46
CA SER A 74 -4.55 16.09 -7.56
C SER A 74 -3.10 15.65 -7.29
N ALA A 75 -2.69 15.51 -6.03
CA ALA A 75 -1.38 15.00 -5.63
C ALA A 75 -1.22 13.48 -5.80
N HIS A 76 -2.30 12.74 -6.11
CA HIS A 76 -2.26 11.28 -6.21
C HIS A 76 -1.35 10.82 -7.36
N ALA A 77 -1.50 11.42 -8.55
CA ALA A 77 -0.64 11.12 -9.70
C ALA A 77 0.82 11.53 -9.46
N ALA A 78 1.06 12.64 -8.75
CA ALA A 78 2.40 13.08 -8.37
C ALA A 78 3.06 12.09 -7.39
N SER A 79 2.30 11.58 -6.40
CA SER A 79 2.78 10.57 -5.44
C SER A 79 3.15 9.26 -6.16
N PHE A 80 2.34 8.84 -7.13
CA PHE A 80 2.66 7.69 -7.99
C PHE A 80 3.92 7.91 -8.82
N ALA A 81 4.11 9.09 -9.41
CA ALA A 81 5.33 9.44 -10.12
C ALA A 81 6.56 9.52 -9.20
N ASN A 82 6.37 9.93 -7.94
CA ASN A 82 7.42 9.95 -6.93
C ASN A 82 7.91 8.53 -6.62
N TYR A 83 7.00 7.59 -6.33
CA TYR A 83 7.37 6.17 -6.17
C TYR A 83 8.11 5.61 -7.38
N GLN A 84 7.71 5.95 -8.62
CA GLN A 84 8.46 5.53 -9.81
C GLN A 84 9.89 6.07 -9.82
N SER A 85 10.13 7.27 -9.29
CA SER A 85 11.46 7.86 -9.22
C SER A 85 12.29 7.24 -8.11
N VAL A 86 11.70 7.01 -6.93
CA VAL A 86 12.32 6.29 -5.80
C VAL A 86 12.74 4.88 -6.22
N LEU A 87 11.87 4.13 -6.90
CA LEU A 87 12.20 2.78 -7.38
C LEU A 87 13.43 2.78 -8.29
N ARG A 88 13.47 3.70 -9.26
CA ARG A 88 14.62 3.83 -10.19
C ARG A 88 15.91 4.21 -9.46
N GLN A 89 15.83 5.10 -8.46
CA GLN A 89 16.97 5.47 -7.63
C GLN A 89 17.47 4.27 -6.80
N ASN A 90 16.57 3.38 -6.38
CA ASN A 90 16.87 2.16 -5.63
C ASN A 90 17.17 0.93 -6.52
N GLY A 91 17.67 1.16 -7.74
CA GLY A 91 18.19 0.10 -8.61
C GLY A 91 17.12 -0.74 -9.32
N TRP A 92 15.84 -0.38 -9.24
CA TRP A 92 14.81 -1.07 -10.01
C TRP A 92 14.84 -0.65 -11.49
N THR A 93 14.83 -1.64 -12.37
CA THR A 93 14.80 -1.42 -13.82
C THR A 93 13.38 -1.43 -14.33
N ARG A 94 12.93 -0.34 -14.97
CA ARG A 94 11.61 -0.27 -15.60
C ARG A 94 11.56 -1.19 -16.83
N LYS A 95 10.56 -2.06 -16.90
CA LYS A 95 10.32 -2.97 -18.04
C LYS A 95 9.11 -2.58 -18.89
N GLY A 96 8.22 -1.74 -18.37
CA GLY A 96 7.08 -1.25 -19.15
C GLY A 96 6.03 -0.53 -18.30
N GLY A 97 4.84 -0.42 -18.87
CA GLY A 97 3.68 0.24 -18.26
C GLY A 97 3.29 1.54 -18.97
N ASP A 98 2.26 2.17 -18.43
CA ASP A 98 1.67 3.42 -18.91
C ASP A 98 1.63 4.49 -17.80
N LYS A 99 0.74 5.47 -17.91
CA LYS A 99 0.58 6.56 -16.93
C LYS A 99 -0.06 6.14 -15.59
N LYS A 100 -0.73 4.99 -15.54
CA LYS A 100 -1.40 4.45 -14.35
C LYS A 100 -0.83 3.10 -13.90
N ASN A 101 -0.04 2.44 -14.73
CA ASN A 101 0.60 1.16 -14.41
C ASN A 101 2.09 1.25 -14.71
N ALA A 102 2.95 0.77 -13.82
CA ALA A 102 4.39 0.73 -14.04
C ALA A 102 4.93 -0.63 -13.61
N LYS A 103 5.79 -1.22 -14.45
CA LYS A 103 6.38 -2.54 -14.20
C LYS A 103 7.89 -2.42 -14.08
N TYR A 104 8.44 -3.03 -13.04
CA TYR A 104 9.84 -3.01 -12.70
C TYR A 104 10.35 -4.42 -12.41
N VAL A 105 11.66 -4.61 -12.56
CA VAL A 105 12.35 -5.79 -12.08
C VAL A 105 13.63 -5.39 -11.36
N ARG A 106 14.03 -6.20 -10.39
CA ARG A 106 15.31 -6.11 -9.69
C ARG A 106 15.80 -7.52 -9.43
N THR A 107 17.09 -7.75 -9.68
CA THR A 107 17.76 -9.00 -9.36
C THR A 107 18.73 -8.74 -8.22
N ASP A 108 18.65 -9.53 -7.16
CA ASP A 108 19.55 -9.42 -6.02
C ASP A 108 20.89 -10.15 -6.25
N SER A 109 21.74 -10.18 -5.22
CA SER A 109 23.03 -10.88 -5.27
C SER A 109 22.92 -12.41 -5.29
N THR A 110 21.77 -12.98 -4.92
CA THR A 110 21.50 -14.43 -5.00
C THR A 110 21.02 -14.87 -6.37
N GLY A 111 20.73 -13.91 -7.25
CA GLY A 111 20.15 -14.16 -8.57
C GLY A 111 18.63 -14.23 -8.57
N CYS A 112 17.96 -13.93 -7.45
CA CYS A 112 16.51 -13.87 -7.40
C CYS A 112 16.00 -12.65 -8.16
N GLU A 113 15.25 -12.87 -9.25
CA GLU A 113 14.52 -11.80 -9.94
C GLU A 113 13.19 -11.54 -9.24
N THR A 114 13.05 -10.35 -8.65
CA THR A 114 11.78 -9.83 -8.15
C THR A 114 11.18 -8.90 -9.19
N GLN A 115 9.91 -9.12 -9.51
CA GLN A 115 9.12 -8.25 -10.38
C GLN A 115 8.15 -7.44 -9.54
N LEU A 116 8.02 -6.15 -9.83
CA LEU A 116 7.12 -5.24 -9.15
C LEU A 116 6.18 -4.58 -10.17
N GLU A 117 4.88 -4.69 -9.93
CA GLU A 117 3.86 -3.92 -10.65
C GLU A 117 3.25 -2.90 -9.68
N MET A 118 3.27 -1.64 -10.08
CA MET A 118 2.67 -0.53 -9.33
C MET A 118 1.51 0.05 -10.15
N THR A 119 0.32 0.17 -9.55
CA THR A 119 -0.88 0.67 -10.24
C THR A 119 -1.58 1.78 -9.47
N LEU A 120 -1.90 2.88 -10.15
CA LEU A 120 -2.69 3.99 -9.65
C LEU A 120 -4.19 3.65 -9.75
N TRP A 121 -4.84 3.39 -8.62
CA TRP A 121 -6.28 3.10 -8.53
C TRP A 121 -7.08 4.34 -8.18
N THR A 122 -7.95 4.75 -9.11
CA THR A 122 -8.78 5.97 -8.99
C THR A 122 -10.28 5.68 -8.90
N ASP A 123 -10.67 4.41 -8.95
CA ASP A 123 -12.06 3.97 -9.13
C ASP A 123 -12.43 2.77 -8.25
N ARG A 124 -11.50 2.29 -7.43
CA ARG A 124 -11.65 1.11 -6.57
C ARG A 124 -10.66 1.19 -5.42
N SER A 125 -10.93 0.41 -4.38
CA SER A 125 -10.07 0.27 -3.20
C SER A 125 -9.78 -1.20 -2.93
N MET A 126 -8.59 -1.48 -2.42
CA MET A 126 -8.15 -2.77 -1.91
C MET A 126 -8.34 -2.79 -0.40
N ASN A 127 -8.74 -3.96 0.13
CA ASN A 127 -8.79 -4.29 1.55
C ASN A 127 -9.62 -3.35 2.45
N GLU A 128 -10.41 -2.43 1.88
CA GLU A 128 -11.30 -1.56 2.64
C GLU A 128 -12.64 -2.24 2.93
N PHE A 129 -13.02 -2.30 4.21
CA PHE A 129 -14.34 -2.74 4.64
C PHE A 129 -15.01 -1.68 5.54
N PRO A 130 -16.26 -1.27 5.24
CA PRO A 130 -17.05 -1.64 4.06
C PRO A 130 -16.42 -1.10 2.77
N ALA A 131 -16.70 -1.77 1.65
CA ALA A 131 -16.24 -1.34 0.34
C ALA A 131 -16.76 0.07 0.02
N ARG A 132 -15.89 0.92 -0.53
CA ARG A 132 -16.24 2.30 -0.91
C ARG A 132 -17.05 2.31 -2.22
N PRO A 133 -18.13 3.10 -2.33
CA PRO A 133 -18.88 3.22 -3.57
C PRO A 133 -17.99 3.76 -4.70
N ALA A 134 -18.07 3.18 -5.89
CA ALA A 134 -17.26 3.59 -7.05
C ALA A 134 -17.42 5.08 -7.44
N SER A 135 -18.54 5.70 -7.03
CA SER A 135 -18.82 7.13 -7.19
C SER A 135 -17.98 8.02 -6.28
N ASP A 136 -17.46 7.50 -5.17
CA ASP A 136 -16.60 8.23 -4.23
C ASP A 136 -15.14 8.19 -4.70
N ARG A 137 -14.85 8.93 -5.78
CA ARG A 137 -13.50 9.13 -6.31
C ARG A 137 -12.51 9.63 -5.25
N ASN A 138 -13.01 10.39 -4.27
CA ASN A 138 -12.21 10.90 -3.17
C ASN A 138 -11.86 9.81 -2.15
N ALA A 139 -12.59 8.70 -2.08
CA ALA A 139 -12.16 7.55 -1.29
C ALA A 139 -11.13 6.67 -2.04
N HIS A 140 -11.17 6.66 -3.37
CA HIS A 140 -10.31 5.84 -4.22
C HIS A 140 -8.99 6.55 -4.56
N ARG A 141 -8.08 6.60 -3.57
CA ARG A 141 -6.76 7.27 -3.66
C ARG A 141 -5.60 6.32 -3.40
N GLN A 142 -5.67 5.10 -3.94
CA GLN A 142 -4.71 4.05 -3.62
C GLN A 142 -3.70 3.84 -4.75
N ILE A 143 -2.44 3.64 -4.36
CA ILE A 143 -1.37 3.11 -5.20
C ILE A 143 -1.15 1.67 -4.77
N VAL A 144 -1.45 0.73 -5.66
CA VAL A 144 -1.33 -0.71 -5.40
C VAL A 144 0.04 -1.20 -5.83
N PHE A 145 0.69 -1.97 -4.97
CA PHE A 145 1.97 -2.62 -5.22
C PHE A 145 1.77 -4.13 -5.29
N LYS A 146 2.32 -4.77 -6.30
CA LYS A 146 2.30 -6.22 -6.49
C LYS A 146 3.71 -6.72 -6.75
N ALA A 147 4.31 -7.40 -5.78
CA ALA A 147 5.62 -8.03 -5.92
C ALA A 147 5.45 -9.51 -6.27
N LYS A 148 6.21 -10.00 -7.26
CA LYS A 148 6.24 -11.39 -7.70
C LYS A 148 7.68 -11.88 -7.73
N PHE A 149 7.92 -13.08 -7.22
CA PHE A 149 9.22 -13.72 -7.22
C PHE A 149 9.02 -15.22 -7.16
N PHE A 150 9.89 -15.96 -7.85
CA PHE A 150 9.81 -17.42 -7.96
C PHE A 150 11.15 -18.01 -8.37
N GLY A 151 11.25 -19.33 -8.20
CA GLY A 151 12.42 -20.12 -8.55
C GLY A 151 13.39 -20.24 -7.38
N VAL A 152 14.32 -21.19 -7.52
CA VAL A 152 15.22 -21.62 -6.44
C VAL A 152 16.08 -20.49 -5.87
N ALA A 153 16.47 -19.51 -6.69
CA ALA A 153 17.21 -18.34 -6.22
C ALA A 153 16.39 -17.51 -5.22
N CYS A 154 15.06 -17.55 -5.31
CA CYS A 154 14.15 -16.78 -4.46
C CYS A 154 13.64 -17.55 -3.23
N ASP A 155 14.03 -18.81 -3.02
CA ASP A 155 13.51 -19.66 -1.92
C ASP A 155 13.72 -19.02 -0.54
N HIS A 156 14.80 -18.25 -0.39
CA HIS A 156 15.12 -17.54 0.85
C HIS A 156 14.07 -16.47 1.23
N TYR A 157 13.30 -15.94 0.27
CA TYR A 157 12.20 -15.01 0.53
C TYR A 157 10.90 -15.71 0.95
N TYR A 158 10.76 -17.02 0.74
CA TYR A 158 9.49 -17.70 0.91
C TYR A 158 8.98 -17.70 2.37
N PRO A 159 9.82 -17.93 3.40
CA PRO A 159 9.38 -17.80 4.79
C PRO A 159 8.92 -16.37 5.13
N LEU A 160 9.63 -15.36 4.63
CA LEU A 160 9.32 -13.95 4.85
C LEU A 160 7.97 -13.57 4.20
N ALA A 161 7.73 -14.02 2.97
CA ALA A 161 6.47 -13.84 2.27
C ALA A 161 5.27 -14.46 3.01
N GLN A 162 5.47 -15.63 3.63
CA GLN A 162 4.45 -16.28 4.43
C GLN A 162 4.16 -15.52 5.72
N ALA A 163 5.20 -14.98 6.38
CA ALA A 163 5.07 -14.22 7.61
C ALA A 163 4.36 -12.87 7.38
N MET A 164 4.63 -12.18 6.27
CA MET A 164 3.99 -10.90 5.94
C MET A 164 2.47 -10.99 5.81
N ALA A 165 1.97 -12.09 5.25
CA ALA A 165 0.54 -12.27 4.98
C ALA A 165 -0.26 -12.87 6.14
N SER A 166 0.41 -13.15 7.26
CA SER A 166 -0.21 -13.69 8.47
C SER A 166 -0.49 -12.60 9.52
N ARG A 167 -0.30 -11.33 9.16
CA ARG A 167 -0.53 -10.14 9.99
C ARG A 167 -1.78 -9.41 9.53
#